data_AF-A0A2M7VUG9-F1
#
_entry.id   AF-A0A2M7VUG9-F1
#
_cell.length_a   1.000
_cell.length_b   1.000
_cell.length_c   1.000
_cell.angle_alpha   90.00
_cell.angle_beta   90.00
_cell.angle_gamma   90.00
#
_symmetry.space_group_name_H-M   'P 1'
#
loop_
_entity.id
_entity.type
_entity.pdbx_description
1 polymer ?
#
loop_
_entity_poly.entity_id
_entity_poly.type
_entity_poly.pdbx_seq_one_letter_code
_entity_poly.pdbx_strand_id
1 'polypeptide(L)'
;MKKLFLTLLVITAITPVFAQTDLAVNLCGNTENITKNQLLACLEIQTNTEGWKIESFTFSVKVNDVITEVVGTGNKISERMLFLINKFSPEKIYLEKFILTNGEIKSDVVKPLILLVSY
;
A
#
# COMPACT_ATOMS: atom_id res chain seq x y z
N MET A 1 29.87 -29.70 -50.88
CA MET A 1 30.01 -28.32 -50.35
C MET A 1 28.76 -27.97 -49.58
N LYS A 2 28.97 -27.28 -48.46
CA LYS A 2 28.01 -26.80 -47.47
C LYS A 2 26.76 -26.16 -48.10
N LYS A 3 25.60 -26.37 -47.49
CA LYS A 3 24.69 -25.30 -47.05
C LYS A 3 23.56 -25.87 -46.18
N LEU A 4 23.81 -25.80 -44.87
CA LEU A 4 22.80 -25.67 -43.83
C LEU A 4 21.89 -24.48 -44.15
N PHE A 5 20.57 -24.66 -44.05
CA PHE A 5 19.69 -23.60 -43.57
C PHE A 5 18.55 -24.23 -42.79
N LEU A 6 18.82 -24.39 -41.50
CA LEU A 6 17.87 -24.71 -40.45
C LEU A 6 17.16 -23.41 -40.09
N THR A 7 15.99 -23.16 -40.66
CA THR A 7 15.15 -22.01 -40.27
C THR A 7 14.42 -22.38 -38.99
N LEU A 8 15.11 -22.20 -37.86
CA LEU A 8 14.50 -22.23 -36.54
C LEU A 8 13.64 -20.97 -36.43
N LEU A 9 12.33 -21.12 -36.67
CA LEU A 9 11.35 -20.08 -36.41
C LEU A 9 11.24 -19.96 -34.89
N VAL A 10 12.08 -19.10 -34.31
CA VAL A 10 11.95 -18.68 -32.91
C VAL A 10 10.64 -17.94 -32.83
N ILE A 11 9.59 -18.65 -32.44
CA ILE A 11 8.38 -18.05 -31.91
C ILE A 11 8.86 -17.35 -30.65
N THR A 12 9.17 -16.06 -30.77
CA THR A 12 9.26 -15.19 -29.61
C THR A 12 7.87 -15.24 -29.00
N ALA A 13 7.73 -16.07 -27.98
CA ALA A 13 6.63 -16.03 -27.07
C ALA A 13 6.59 -14.60 -26.55
N ILE A 14 5.73 -13.78 -27.16
CA ILE A 14 5.36 -12.48 -26.66
C ILE A 14 4.50 -12.83 -25.45
N THR A 15 5.13 -13.25 -24.35
CA THR A 15 4.47 -13.19 -23.07
C THR A 15 4.20 -11.70 -22.86
N PRO A 16 2.95 -11.27 -22.67
CA PRO A 16 2.73 -9.98 -22.07
C PRO A 16 3.39 -10.09 -20.69
N VAL A 17 4.63 -9.60 -20.58
CA VAL A 17 5.18 -9.22 -19.30
C VAL A 17 4.26 -8.10 -18.86
N PHE A 18 3.21 -8.46 -18.13
CA PHE A 18 2.40 -7.51 -17.39
C PHE A 18 3.41 -6.81 -16.49
N ALA A 19 3.82 -5.61 -16.89
CA ALA A 19 4.49 -4.66 -16.02
C ALA A 19 3.45 -4.23 -14.98
N GLN A 20 3.05 -5.14 -14.09
CA GLN A 20 2.36 -4.81 -12.87
C GLN A 20 3.35 -3.94 -12.09
N THR A 21 3.11 -2.64 -12.16
CA THR A 21 3.75 -1.73 -11.23
C THR A 21 3.15 -2.10 -9.89
N ASP A 22 3.93 -2.76 -9.03
CA ASP A 22 3.49 -3.16 -7.69
C ASP A 22 3.29 -1.89 -6.85
N LEU A 23 2.12 -1.28 -7.01
CA LEU A 23 1.70 -0.12 -6.23
C LEU A 23 1.60 -0.54 -4.77
N ALA A 24 2.52 -0.03 -3.98
CA ALA A 24 2.59 -0.26 -2.56
C ALA A 24 2.63 1.07 -1.82
N VAL A 25 2.17 1.01 -0.58
CA VAL A 25 2.20 2.14 0.35
C VAL A 25 3.03 1.79 1.57
N ASN A 26 3.56 2.81 2.23
CA ASN A 26 4.21 2.70 3.53
C ASN A 26 3.68 3.81 4.44
N LEU A 27 3.74 3.59 5.76
CA LEU A 27 3.48 4.65 6.74
C LEU A 27 4.84 5.08 7.29
N CYS A 28 5.27 6.28 6.91
CA CYS A 28 6.51 6.86 7.42
C CYS A 28 7.75 6.01 7.14
N GLY A 29 7.81 5.42 5.94
CA GLY A 29 8.85 4.48 5.53
C GLY A 29 8.66 3.04 6.02
N ASN A 30 7.64 2.77 6.85
CA ASN A 30 7.41 1.45 7.43
C ASN A 30 6.36 0.67 6.64
N THR A 31 6.69 -0.59 6.32
CA THR A 31 5.82 -1.50 5.56
C THR A 31 5.24 -2.64 6.39
N GLU A 32 5.77 -2.88 7.60
CA GLU A 32 5.39 -4.02 8.45
C GLU A 32 5.39 -3.72 9.94
N ASN A 33 6.42 -3.05 10.46
CA ASN A 33 6.57 -2.78 11.89
C ASN A 33 6.70 -1.28 12.13
N ILE A 34 6.04 -0.76 13.16
CA ILE A 34 6.16 0.65 13.56
C ILE A 34 6.05 0.79 15.08
N THR A 35 6.92 1.59 15.69
CA THR A 35 6.74 1.95 17.11
C THR A 35 5.65 3.01 17.24
N LYS A 36 4.93 3.04 18.37
CA LYS A 36 3.98 4.12 18.66
C LYS A 36 4.63 5.50 18.53
N ASN A 37 5.87 5.66 18.98
CA ASN A 37 6.59 6.94 18.90
C ASN A 37 6.86 7.36 17.44
N GLN A 38 7.26 6.44 16.58
CA GLN A 38 7.44 6.73 15.15
C GLN A 38 6.11 7.09 14.49
N LEU A 39 5.04 6.37 14.82
CA LEU A 39 3.71 6.65 14.30
C LEU A 39 3.17 8.01 14.78
N LEU A 40 3.47 8.43 16.00
CA LEU A 40 3.05 9.75 16.50
C LEU A 40 3.93 10.88 15.94
N ALA A 41 5.19 10.60 15.61
CA ALA A 41 6.10 11.57 15.01
C ALA A 41 5.83 11.79 13.51
N CYS A 42 5.33 10.77 12.82
CA CYS A 42 5.01 10.85 11.41
C CYS A 42 3.65 10.19 11.13
N LEU A 43 2.76 10.96 10.50
CA LEU A 43 1.37 10.59 10.24
C LEU A 43 1.10 10.48 8.74
N GLU A 44 2.15 10.28 7.95
CA GLU A 44 2.10 10.38 6.50
C GLU A 44 2.27 9.02 5.84
N ILE A 45 1.30 8.69 4.98
CA ILE A 45 1.31 7.52 4.12
C ILE A 45 1.96 7.94 2.80
N GLN A 46 2.89 7.12 2.31
CA GLN A 46 3.63 7.39 1.09
C GLN A 46 3.44 6.25 0.09
N THR A 47 3.47 6.58 -1.19
CA THR A 47 3.49 5.61 -2.28
C THR A 47 4.94 5.26 -2.63
N ASN A 48 5.19 4.02 -3.05
CA ASN A 48 6.50 3.59 -3.54
C ASN A 48 6.79 4.04 -4.99
N THR A 49 5.82 4.63 -5.66
CA THR A 49 5.87 4.98 -7.09
C THR A 49 5.61 6.47 -7.26
N GLU A 50 6.52 7.16 -7.95
CA GLU A 50 6.43 8.59 -8.19
C GLU A 50 5.17 8.99 -8.98
N GLY A 51 4.63 10.18 -8.69
CA GLY A 51 3.43 10.72 -9.35
C GLY A 51 2.10 10.22 -8.79
N TRP A 52 2.09 9.10 -8.07
CA TRP A 52 0.88 8.58 -7.42
C TRP A 52 0.60 9.27 -6.09
N LYS A 53 -0.64 9.73 -5.93
CA LYS A 53 -1.16 10.40 -4.73
C LYS A 53 -2.27 9.57 -4.10
N ILE A 54 -2.34 9.58 -2.78
CA ILE A 54 -3.41 8.91 -2.04
C ILE A 54 -4.63 9.84 -2.00
N GLU A 55 -5.75 9.41 -2.60
CA GLU A 55 -7.04 10.11 -2.54
C GLU A 55 -7.81 9.70 -1.28
N SER A 56 -7.90 8.40 -1.02
CA SER A 56 -8.54 7.86 0.18
C SER A 56 -8.02 6.47 0.55
N PHE A 57 -8.33 6.04 1.76
CA PHE A 57 -8.04 4.70 2.28
C PHE A 57 -9.00 4.35 3.42
N THR A 58 -9.08 3.08 3.79
CA THR A 58 -9.78 2.60 4.99
C THR A 58 -8.75 2.27 6.06
N PHE A 59 -8.85 2.94 7.21
CA PHE A 59 -8.11 2.59 8.42
C PHE A 59 -8.97 1.67 9.27
N SER A 60 -8.41 0.55 9.73
CA SER A 60 -9.11 -0.38 10.62
C SER A 60 -8.21 -0.84 11.76
N VAL A 61 -8.81 -1.01 12.94
CA VAL A 61 -8.19 -1.60 14.13
C VAL A 61 -9.13 -2.59 14.79
N LYS A 62 -8.59 -3.63 15.41
CA LYS A 62 -9.37 -4.60 16.20
C LYS A 62 -9.37 -4.17 17.66
N VAL A 63 -10.56 -4.01 18.24
CA VAL A 63 -10.79 -3.60 19.63
C VAL A 63 -11.81 -4.54 20.24
N ASN A 64 -11.43 -5.34 21.25
CA ASN A 64 -12.32 -6.29 21.93
C ASN A 64 -13.14 -7.16 20.95
N ASP A 65 -12.46 -7.74 19.96
CA ASP A 65 -13.07 -8.53 18.86
C ASP A 65 -13.99 -7.78 17.88
N VAL A 66 -14.11 -6.47 18.02
CA VAL A 66 -14.83 -5.61 17.07
C VAL A 66 -13.84 -4.90 16.16
N ILE A 67 -14.09 -4.95 14.84
CA ILE A 67 -13.33 -4.14 13.87
C ILE A 67 -13.92 -2.74 13.86
N THR A 68 -13.10 -1.75 14.16
CA THR A 68 -13.45 -0.33 14.05
C THR A 68 -12.79 0.25 12.82
N GLU A 69 -13.59 0.78 11.89
CA GLU A 69 -13.13 1.34 10.63
C GLU A 69 -13.31 2.87 10.58
N VAL A 70 -12.40 3.56 9.90
CA VAL A 70 -12.45 4.99 9.61
C VAL A 70 -11.95 5.21 8.19
N VAL A 71 -12.74 5.89 7.36
CA VAL A 71 -12.28 6.31 6.03
C VAL A 71 -11.35 7.52 6.18
N GLY A 72 -10.14 7.39 5.65
CA GLY A 72 -9.16 8.46 5.53
C GLY A 72 -9.24 9.15 4.17
N THR A 73 -8.96 10.45 4.16
CA THR A 73 -8.87 11.26 2.95
C THR A 73 -7.45 11.80 2.84
N GLY A 74 -6.90 11.79 1.63
CA GLY A 74 -5.52 12.16 1.40
C GLY A 74 -4.53 11.15 1.97
N ASN A 75 -3.31 11.61 2.24
CA ASN A 75 -2.20 10.77 2.65
C ASN A 75 -1.88 10.85 4.15
N LYS A 76 -2.79 11.35 4.99
CA LYS A 76 -2.54 11.58 6.42
C LYS A 76 -3.42 10.73 7.34
N ILE A 77 -2.83 10.28 8.44
CA ILE A 77 -3.57 9.70 9.57
C ILE A 77 -4.30 10.84 10.28
N SER A 78 -5.64 10.72 10.37
CA SER A 78 -6.50 11.74 10.98
C SER A 78 -6.44 11.73 12.51
N GLU A 79 -6.89 12.82 13.14
CA GLU A 79 -7.03 12.90 14.60
C GLU A 79 -7.93 11.80 15.18
N ARG A 80 -8.98 11.40 14.44
CA ARG A 80 -9.86 10.30 14.86
C ARG A 80 -9.11 8.96 14.86
N MET A 81 -8.28 8.70 13.86
CA MET A 81 -7.46 7.49 13.81
C MET A 81 -6.41 7.50 14.92
N LEU A 82 -5.75 8.64 15.15
CA LEU A 82 -4.83 8.83 16.28
C LEU A 82 -5.50 8.59 17.62
N PHE A 83 -6.72 9.08 17.80
CA PHE A 83 -7.50 8.83 19.01
C PHE A 83 -7.73 7.33 19.21
N LEU A 84 -8.09 6.58 18.17
CA LEU A 84 -8.26 5.13 18.26
C LEU A 84 -6.94 4.43 18.65
N ILE A 85 -5.83 4.82 18.04
CA ILE A 85 -4.50 4.26 18.35
C ILE A 85 -4.12 4.53 19.81
N ASN A 86 -4.29 5.76 20.27
CA ASN A 86 -3.95 6.15 21.64
C ASN A 86 -4.88 5.52 22.68
N LYS A 87 -6.17 5.42 22.38
CA LYS A 87 -7.18 4.90 23.30
C LYS A 87 -7.08 3.39 23.47
N PHE A 88 -6.82 2.66 22.38
CA PHE A 88 -6.92 1.21 22.38
C PHE A 88 -5.58 0.49 22.31
N SER A 89 -4.48 1.20 22.04
CA SER A 89 -3.15 0.62 21.88
C SER A 89 -3.17 -0.68 21.06
N PRO A 90 -3.71 -0.64 19.82
CA PRO A 90 -3.87 -1.84 19.01
C PRO A 90 -2.52 -2.48 18.68
N GLU A 91 -2.43 -3.81 18.68
CA GLU A 91 -1.26 -4.55 18.20
C GLU A 91 -1.07 -4.43 16.69
N LYS A 92 -2.16 -4.21 15.96
CA LYS A 92 -2.19 -4.13 14.49
C LYS A 92 -3.03 -2.96 14.00
N ILE A 93 -2.50 -2.26 13.00
CA ILE A 93 -3.22 -1.27 12.20
C ILE A 93 -3.34 -1.81 10.79
N TYR A 94 -4.53 -1.72 10.21
CA TYR A 94 -4.80 -2.10 8.82
C TYR A 94 -5.11 -0.83 8.04
N LEU A 95 -4.41 -0.64 6.93
CA LEU A 95 -4.69 0.40 5.95
C LEU A 95 -5.00 -0.30 4.63
N GLU A 96 -6.23 -0.18 4.16
CA GLU A 96 -6.77 -0.99 3.07
C GLU A 96 -7.59 -0.14 2.10
N LYS A 97 -8.01 -0.75 0.98
CA LYS A 97 -8.91 -0.12 0.00
C LYS A 97 -8.41 1.28 -0.42
N PHE A 98 -7.12 1.38 -0.70
CA PHE A 98 -6.53 2.63 -1.16
C PHE A 98 -7.09 3.00 -2.52
N ILE A 99 -7.41 4.28 -2.68
CA ILE A 99 -7.65 4.89 -3.98
C ILE A 99 -6.48 5.82 -4.24
N LEU A 100 -5.68 5.49 -5.26
CA LEU A 100 -4.56 6.30 -5.70
C LEU A 100 -4.89 7.00 -7.01
N THR A 101 -4.32 8.19 -7.20
CA THR A 101 -4.47 8.98 -8.43
C THR A 101 -3.12 9.40 -8.99
N ASN A 102 -2.99 9.39 -10.32
CA ASN A 102 -1.87 9.97 -11.05
C ASN A 102 -2.42 10.70 -12.28
N GLY A 103 -2.61 12.02 -12.15
CA GLY A 103 -3.38 12.80 -13.12
C GLY A 103 -4.83 12.33 -13.18
N GLU A 104 -5.30 11.93 -14.36
CA GLU A 104 -6.66 11.41 -14.57
C GLU A 104 -6.79 9.90 -14.28
N ILE A 105 -5.66 9.20 -14.08
CA ILE A 105 -5.65 7.76 -13.83
C ILE A 105 -5.95 7.51 -12.35
N LYS A 106 -6.89 6.58 -12.08
CA LYS A 106 -7.17 6.05 -10.75
C LYS A 106 -6.76 4.59 -10.65
N SER A 107 -6.29 4.18 -9.48
CA SER A 107 -6.05 2.78 -9.15
C SER A 107 -6.62 2.45 -7.77
N ASP A 108 -7.38 1.37 -7.69
CA ASP A 108 -7.86 0.73 -6.47
C ASP A 108 -7.16 -0.61 -6.19
N VAL A 109 -6.27 -1.03 -7.10
CA VAL A 109 -5.48 -2.25 -6.98
C VAL A 109 -4.17 -1.92 -6.27
N VAL A 110 -4.24 -1.81 -4.96
CA VAL A 110 -3.09 -1.51 -4.08
C VAL A 110 -3.06 -2.52 -2.96
N LYS A 111 -1.87 -3.06 -2.67
CA LYS A 111 -1.69 -4.01 -1.58
C LYS A 111 -2.05 -3.36 -0.23
N PRO A 112 -2.86 -4.03 0.62
CA PRO A 112 -3.07 -3.61 1.99
C PRO A 112 -1.76 -3.42 2.75
N LEU A 113 -1.70 -2.38 3.58
CA LEU A 113 -0.60 -2.14 4.52
C LEU A 113 -1.05 -2.55 5.93
N ILE A 114 -0.41 -3.59 6.46
CA ILE A 114 -0.67 -4.11 7.80
C ILE A 114 0.56 -3.82 8.65
N LEU A 115 0.37 -3.02 9.70
CA LEU A 115 1.45 -2.61 10.59
C LEU A 115 1.28 -3.26 11.96
N LEU A 116 2.33 -3.95 12.40
CA LEU A 116 2.53 -4.38 13.78
C LEU A 116 3.01 -3.18 14.60
N VAL A 117 2.28 -2.85 15.65
CA VAL A 117 2.58 -1.70 16.50
C VAL A 117 3.27 -2.17 17.77
N SER A 118 4.49 -1.66 18.01
CA SER A 118 5.20 -1.84 19.27
C SER A 118 5.06 -0.61 20.18
N TYR A 119 5.00 -0.87 21.49
CA TYR A 119 4.76 0.13 22.53
C TYR A 119 5.98 0.29 23.44
#